data_AF-A0AAV2I0H9-F1
#
_entry.id   AF-A0AAV2I0H9-F1
#
_cell.length_a   1.000
_cell.length_b   1.000
_cell.length_c   1.000
_cell.angle_alpha   90.00
_cell.angle_beta   90.00
_cell.angle_gamma   90.00
#
_symmetry.space_group_name_H-M   'P 1'
#
loop_
_entity.id
_entity.type
_entity.pdbx_description
1 polymer ?
#
loop_
_entity_poly.entity_id
_entity_poly.type
_entity_poly.pdbx_seq_one_letter_code
_entity_poly.pdbx_strand_id
1 'polypeptide(L)'
;MEHGLVIQYTGMYYIYSSIRFISAKLDTQLKTYTTHVQHISPYDRSNTILLKAEYSGSKTFQESTFTGGVFFLHAGDVIQVCVSDPGVVEISESTYAGLIMLGSDSKNKG
;
A
#
# COMPACT_ATOMS: atom_id res chain seq x y z
N MET A 1 -8.25 -1.25 17.57
CA MET A 1 -8.38 -2.01 16.31
C MET A 1 -7.30 -1.48 15.39
N GLU A 2 -6.48 -2.36 14.83
CA GLU A 2 -5.56 -1.96 13.77
C GLU A 2 -6.37 -1.72 12.49
N HIS A 3 -6.25 -0.54 11.89
CA HIS A 3 -6.91 -0.22 10.63
C HIS A 3 -6.11 -0.88 9.49
N GLY A 4 -6.71 -1.73 8.66
CA GLY A 4 -5.99 -2.35 7.54
C GLY A 4 -6.68 -3.59 6.99
N LEU A 5 -6.07 -4.17 5.95
CA LEU A 5 -6.50 -5.45 5.40
C LEU A 5 -5.90 -6.58 6.24
N VAL A 6 -6.73 -7.25 7.03
CA VAL A 6 -6.32 -8.37 7.89
C VAL A 6 -6.30 -9.66 7.07
N ILE A 7 -5.15 -10.32 7.02
CA ILE A 7 -4.98 -11.61 6.34
C ILE A 7 -5.67 -12.70 7.15
N GLN A 8 -6.67 -13.34 6.56
CA GLN A 8 -7.42 -14.42 7.23
C GLN A 8 -6.81 -15.80 7.00
N TYR A 9 -6.06 -15.98 5.92
CA TYR A 9 -5.54 -17.28 5.49
C TYR A 9 -4.08 -17.14 5.06
N THR A 10 -3.20 -17.99 5.61
CA THR A 10 -1.78 -17.98 5.24
C THR A 10 -1.60 -18.37 3.76
N GLY A 11 -0.81 -17.59 3.02
CA GLY A 11 -0.55 -17.87 1.60
C GLY A 11 0.22 -16.78 0.88
N MET A 12 0.36 -16.98 -0.44
CA MET A 12 0.92 -16.00 -1.37
C MET A 12 -0.18 -15.03 -1.81
N TYR A 13 0.08 -13.75 -1.64
CA TYR A 13 -0.83 -12.67 -2.01
C TYR A 13 -0.19 -11.72 -3.01
N TYR A 14 -0.94 -11.34 -4.05
CA TYR A 14 -0.62 -10.16 -4.84
C TYR A 14 -1.28 -8.95 -4.19
N ILE A 15 -0.48 -7.99 -3.75
CA ILE A 15 -0.92 -6.73 -3.16
C ILE A 15 -0.78 -5.66 -4.23
N TYR A 16 -1.76 -4.76 -4.34
CA TYR A 16 -1.73 -3.66 -5.30
C TYR A 16 -2.39 -2.41 -4.74
N SER A 17 -1.93 -1.25 -5.19
CA SER A 17 -2.56 0.04 -4.91
C SER A 17 -2.37 1.03 -6.05
N SER A 18 -3.33 1.93 -6.19
CA SER A 18 -3.23 3.15 -6.99
C SER A 18 -3.62 4.30 -6.08
N ILE A 19 -2.75 5.29 -5.91
CA ILE A 19 -3.03 6.46 -5.09
C ILE A 19 -2.87 7.68 -5.98
N ARG A 20 -3.95 8.46 -6.07
CA ARG A 20 -3.98 9.69 -6.85
C ARG A 20 -3.72 10.90 -5.97
N PHE A 21 -2.67 11.62 -6.31
CA PHE A 21 -2.29 12.86 -5.66
C PHE A 21 -2.69 14.05 -6.55
N ILE A 22 -3.34 15.05 -5.95
CA ILE A 22 -3.78 16.27 -6.61
C ILE A 22 -3.38 17.48 -5.78
N SER A 23 -2.65 18.40 -6.40
CA SER A 23 -2.41 19.72 -5.83
C SER A 23 -2.85 20.81 -6.81
N ALA A 24 -3.82 21.62 -6.40
CA ALA A 24 -4.20 22.85 -7.09
C ALA A 24 -3.36 24.06 -6.63
N LYS A 25 -2.53 23.90 -5.59
CA LYS A 25 -1.65 24.96 -5.10
C LYS A 25 -0.38 24.96 -5.94
N LEU A 26 -0.08 26.12 -6.52
CA LEU A 26 1.23 26.37 -7.11
C LEU A 26 2.25 26.41 -5.97
N ASP A 27 2.96 25.31 -5.77
CA ASP A 27 4.14 25.29 -4.92
C ASP A 27 5.35 25.60 -5.79
N THR A 28 6.23 26.50 -5.37
CA THR A 28 7.48 26.78 -6.11
C THR A 28 8.60 25.84 -5.69
N GLN A 29 8.39 25.06 -4.63
CA GLN A 29 9.35 24.06 -4.15
C GLN A 29 9.02 22.67 -4.70
N LEU A 30 10.06 21.90 -5.00
CA LEU A 30 9.93 20.48 -5.32
C LEU A 30 9.46 19.74 -4.07
N LYS A 31 8.31 19.07 -4.16
CA LYS A 31 7.79 18.18 -3.13
C LYS A 31 7.81 16.75 -3.61
N THR A 32 8.13 15.84 -2.68
CA THR A 32 8.07 14.40 -2.91
C THR A 32 6.87 13.84 -2.15
N TYR A 33 6.01 13.14 -2.89
CA TYR A 33 4.85 12.44 -2.40
C TYR A 33 5.15 10.95 -2.45
N THR A 34 5.02 10.30 -1.31
CA THR A 34 5.39 8.89 -1.14
C THR A 34 4.16 8.08 -0.78
N THR A 35 4.02 6.93 -1.41
CA THR A 35 3.12 5.85 -0.99
C THR A 35 3.95 4.66 -0.55
N HIS A 36 3.52 3.99 0.50
CA HIS A 36 4.11 2.71 0.88
C HIS A 36 3.06 1.72 1.35
N VAL A 37 3.30 0.45 1.03
CA VAL A 37 2.55 -0.69 1.55
C VAL A 37 3.32 -1.22 2.75
N GLN A 38 2.67 -1.18 3.89
CA GLN A 38 3.22 -1.54 5.19
C GLN A 38 2.64 -2.89 5.62
N HIS A 39 3.52 -3.78 6.07
CA HIS A 39 3.19 -5.07 6.65
C HIS A 39 3.45 -5.03 8.14
N ILE A 40 2.44 -5.40 8.91
CA ILE A 40 2.49 -5.50 10.36
C ILE A 40 2.20 -6.95 10.72
N SER A 41 3.17 -7.61 11.34
CA SER A 41 3.00 -8.97 11.83
C SER A 41 2.81 -8.95 13.35
N PRO A 42 1.70 -9.54 13.86
CA PRO A 42 1.48 -9.61 15.31
C PRO A 42 2.45 -10.59 16.00
N TYR A 43 3.10 -11.48 15.24
CA TYR A 43 3.93 -12.57 15.75
C TYR A 43 5.31 -12.10 16.21
N ASP A 44 5.94 -11.24 15.42
CA ASP A 44 7.27 -10.67 15.68
C ASP A 44 7.20 -9.19 16.08
N ARG A 45 5.99 -8.60 16.09
CA ARG A 45 5.75 -7.16 16.28
C ARG A 45 6.57 -6.31 15.32
N SER A 46 6.92 -6.88 14.16
CA SER A 46 7.67 -6.16 13.15
C SER A 46 6.71 -5.33 12.30
N ASN A 47 7.29 -4.23 11.81
CA ASN A 47 6.61 -3.33 10.91
C ASN A 47 7.57 -3.05 9.74
N THR A 48 7.24 -3.59 8.57
CA THR A 48 8.13 -3.60 7.41
C THR A 48 7.45 -2.97 6.21
N ILE A 49 8.20 -2.20 5.43
CA ILE A 49 7.73 -1.66 4.15
C ILE A 49 7.93 -2.75 3.08
N LEU A 50 6.84 -3.18 2.46
CA LEU A 50 6.86 -4.16 1.36
C LEU A 50 7.05 -3.49 0.00
N LEU A 51 6.33 -2.39 -0.24
CA LEU A 51 6.34 -1.64 -1.49
C LEU A 51 6.44 -0.16 -1.19
N LYS A 52 7.11 0.57 -2.07
CA LYS A 52 7.22 2.03 -2.00
C LYS A 52 7.17 2.60 -3.41
N ALA A 53 6.39 3.66 -3.60
CA ALA A 53 6.46 4.51 -4.79
C ALA A 53 6.60 5.97 -4.38
N GLU A 54 7.26 6.72 -5.24
CA GLU A 54 7.52 8.14 -5.04
C GLU A 54 7.16 8.90 -6.31
N TYR A 55 6.55 10.06 -6.12
CA TYR A 55 6.34 11.05 -7.15
C TYR A 55 6.92 12.37 -6.68
N SER A 56 7.75 13.03 -7.50
CA SER A 56 8.30 14.34 -7.18
C SER A 56 7.84 15.37 -8.20
N GLY A 57 7.26 16.48 -7.73
CA GLY A 57 6.71 17.53 -8.58
C GLY A 57 6.74 18.90 -7.88
N SER A 58 6.77 19.97 -8.66
CA SER A 58 6.96 21.37 -8.19
C SER A 58 5.95 22.35 -8.77
N LYS A 59 4.77 21.87 -9.20
CA LYS A 59 3.71 22.69 -9.81
C LYS A 59 2.34 22.10 -9.46
N THR A 60 1.25 22.69 -9.96
CA THR A 60 -0.03 22.00 -10.00
C THR A 60 0.11 20.67 -10.72
N PHE A 61 -0.34 19.59 -10.10
CA PHE A 61 -0.20 18.25 -10.65
C PHE A 61 -1.42 17.40 -10.33
N GLN A 62 -1.63 16.39 -11.18
CA GLN A 62 -2.58 15.32 -10.98
C GLN A 62 -1.88 14.05 -11.45
N GLU A 63 -1.41 13.23 -10.51
CA GLU A 63 -0.59 12.06 -10.81
C GLU A 63 -1.03 10.88 -9.95
N SER A 64 -0.87 9.68 -10.50
CA SER A 64 -1.20 8.44 -9.79
C SER A 64 0.06 7.60 -9.60
N THR A 65 0.32 7.16 -8.38
CA THR A 65 1.37 6.17 -8.11
C THR A 65 0.74 4.80 -8.04
N PHE A 66 1.15 3.90 -8.93
CA PHE A 66 0.78 2.50 -8.89
C PHE A 66 1.89 1.67 -8.25
N THR A 67 1.53 0.79 -7.32
CA THR A 67 2.45 -0.21 -6.76
C THR A 67 1.78 -1.58 -6.73
N GLY A 68 2.57 -2.63 -6.94
CA GLY A 68 2.12 -3.98 -6.72
C GLY A 68 3.26 -4.97 -6.60
N GLY A 69 3.00 -6.08 -5.91
CA GLY A 69 4.01 -7.11 -5.65
C GLY A 69 3.40 -8.35 -5.01
N VAL A 70 4.15 -9.45 -5.07
CA VAL A 70 3.73 -10.73 -4.50
C VAL A 70 4.49 -11.00 -3.22
N PHE A 71 3.77 -11.32 -2.14
CA PHE A 71 4.33 -11.57 -0.82
C PHE A 71 3.68 -12.78 -0.18
N PHE A 72 4.46 -13.54 0.58
CA PHE A 72 3.93 -14.57 1.46
C PHE A 72 3.50 -13.92 2.77
N LEU A 73 2.23 -14.09 3.15
CA LEU A 73 1.65 -13.50 4.36
C LEU A 73 1.03 -14.59 5.22
N HIS A 74 1.08 -14.40 6.54
CA HIS A 74 0.50 -15.29 7.52
C HIS A 74 -0.88 -14.79 7.95
N ALA A 75 -1.76 -15.73 8.33
CA ALA A 75 -3.01 -15.36 8.99
C ALA A 75 -2.74 -14.49 10.21
N GLY A 76 -3.46 -13.38 10.36
CA GLY A 76 -3.24 -12.38 11.42
C GLY A 76 -2.36 -11.21 11.00
N ASP A 77 -1.58 -11.32 9.91
CA ASP A 77 -0.84 -10.17 9.37
C ASP A 77 -1.81 -9.06 8.93
N VAL A 78 -1.36 -7.81 9.03
CA VAL A 78 -2.11 -6.63 8.61
C VAL A 78 -1.35 -5.88 7.52
N ILE A 79 -2.06 -5.56 6.43
CA ILE A 79 -1.54 -4.73 5.34
C ILE A 79 -2.18 -3.34 5.39
N GLN A 80 -1.35 -2.31 5.37
CA GLN A 80 -1.75 -0.91 5.34
C GLN A 80 -1.15 -0.19 4.14
N VAL A 81 -1.89 0.76 3.58
CA VAL A 81 -1.35 1.70 2.59
C VAL A 81 -1.23 3.07 3.24
N CYS A 82 -0.02 3.59 3.25
CA CYS A 82 0.34 4.82 3.92
C CYS A 82 0.84 5.84 2.90
N VAL A 83 0.45 7.10 3.12
CA VAL A 83 0.77 8.24 2.23
C VAL A 83 1.50 9.31 3.02
N SER A 84 2.46 10.01 2.40
CA SER A 84 3.23 11.06 3.07
C SER A 84 2.45 12.33 3.36
N ASP A 85 1.44 12.64 2.54
CA ASP A 85 0.58 13.82 2.68
C ASP A 85 -0.87 13.47 2.31
N PRO A 86 -1.71 13.11 3.29
CA PRO A 86 -3.11 12.75 3.03
C PRO A 86 -3.96 13.95 2.57
N GLY A 87 -3.51 15.19 2.79
CA GLY A 87 -4.26 16.39 2.43
C GLY A 87 -4.33 16.66 0.92
N VAL A 88 -3.51 15.95 0.14
CA VAL A 88 -3.46 16.05 -1.33
C VAL A 88 -3.90 14.75 -2.02
N VAL A 89 -4.42 13.76 -1.28
CA VAL A 89 -4.93 12.53 -1.88
C VAL A 89 -6.38 12.75 -2.31
N GLU A 90 -6.67 12.48 -3.58
CA GLU A 90 -8.05 12.48 -4.08
C GLU A 90 -8.72 11.15 -3.73
N ILE A 91 -9.84 11.18 -3.00
CA ILE A 91 -10.66 10.00 -2.75
C ILE A 91 -11.65 9.85 -3.92
N SER A 92 -11.27 9.03 -4.89
CA SER A 92 -12.05 8.73 -6.10
C SER A 92 -11.87 7.26 -6.50
N GLU A 93 -12.51 6.82 -7.58
CA GLU A 93 -12.33 5.47 -8.15
C GLU A 93 -10.89 5.19 -8.60
N SER A 94 -10.06 6.23 -8.78
CA SER A 94 -8.64 6.10 -9.12
C SER A 94 -7.74 5.85 -7.89
N THR A 95 -8.29 5.97 -6.67
CA THR A 95 -7.59 5.75 -5.41
C THR A 95 -8.11 4.50 -4.74
N TYR A 96 -7.33 3.43 -4.77
CA TYR A 96 -7.71 2.13 -4.25
C TYR A 96 -6.49 1.35 -3.74
N ALA A 97 -6.77 0.39 -2.86
CA ALA A 97 -5.83 -0.61 -2.41
C ALA A 97 -6.54 -1.95 -2.30
N GLY A 98 -5.86 -3.02 -2.65
CA GLY A 98 -6.43 -4.36 -2.63
C GLY A 98 -5.38 -5.45 -2.57
N LEU A 99 -5.86 -6.65 -2.32
CA LEU A 99 -5.06 -7.86 -2.37
C LEU A 99 -5.88 -9.02 -2.92
N ILE A 100 -5.19 -9.98 -3.53
CA ILE A 100 -5.77 -11.24 -3.99
C ILE A 100 -4.85 -12.39 -3.60
N MET A 101 -5.41 -13.46 -3.04
CA MET A 101 -4.65 -14.68 -2.78
C MET A 101 -4.37 -15.40 -4.09
N LEU A 102 -3.10 -15.71 -4.34
CA LEU A 102 -2.64 -16.47 -5.50
C LEU A 102 -2.54 -17.98 -5.21
N GLY A 103 -2.31 -18.35 -3.95
CA GLY A 103 -2.27 -19.73 -3.51
C GLY A 103 -1.95 -19.84 -2.02
N SER A 104 -2.47 -20.87 -1.36
CA SER A 104 -2.11 -21.22 0.02
C SER A 104 -0.91 -22.15 0.05
N ASP A 105 -0.11 -22.12 1.13
CA ASP A 105 0.88 -23.18 1.36
C ASP A 105 0.14 -24.51 1.62
N SER A 106 0.01 -25.33 0.58
CA SER A 106 -0.51 -26.68 0.70
C SER A 106 0.61 -27.60 1.17
N LYS A 107 1.07 -27.46 2.41
CA LYS A 107 1.88 -28.50 3.03
C LYS A 107 0.99 -29.67 3.45
N ASN A 108 1.00 -30.68 2.59
CA ASN A 108 0.81 -32.11 2.84
C ASN A 108 -0.16 -32.51 3.97
N LYS A 109 -1.37 -32.92 3.56
CA LYS A 109 -2.01 -34.05 4.22
C LYS A 109 -1.18 -35.29 3.91
N GLY A 110 -0.30 -35.70 4.83
CA GLY A 110 0.51 -36.90 4.72
C GLY A 110 1.63 -36.92 5.74
#